data_AF-A0A1E3SBU3-F1
#
_entry.id   AF-A0A1E3SBU3-F1
#
_cell.length_a   1.000
_cell.length_b   1.000
_cell.length_c   1.000
_cell.angle_alpha   90.00
_cell.angle_beta   90.00
_cell.angle_gamma   90.00
#
_symmetry.space_group_name_H-M   'P 1'
#
loop_
_entity.id
_entity.type
_entity.pdbx_description
1 polymer ?
#
loop_
_entity_poly.entity_id
_entity_poly.type
_entity_poly.pdbx_seq_one_letter_code
_entity_poly.pdbx_strand_id
1 'polypeptide(L)'
;MAFVAFQSAVSAENSIEWSGGALVVIDQRVLPREFVRLRLTTVDEVIDAIKTLAIRGAPAIGVAGGFAVALAAFAHDGDPDKIGLEAQRIAAARPTAVNLVWGVRRALARVPDGPQAVLAEALQMLAEDGQLNRVAATHAADLIERLCPGRPLRVLTHCNTGRLATAAFGTALGALRVLHARGLIDSVLVDETRPLLQGARLTAWELAEAGIPHRLTIDSAAAWAMATGQVDCVIVGADRVAADGSVANKIGTYALAVAAARHDIPFVVVAPESTRDPATPTGREIVVEERGAAEVTHVGDRAMAPEGIAVFNPAFDVTPPELVTAVVTENGFVEPKGVVEQEITDISHALYARGWMPGTAGNISVRTGETAVITGSGLSKGELTEHDMVTVKIADSQPVSGKRRPSAETAIHTAIYRATNAEAVVHVHPPHATAQSIDAREALRFSGYELIKGLGAAETIDIPVFDNHSDVARIGTDIERHLTENPTAAPVLIIAGHGITAWGATLAQARDRAECLEGICELVTLTGRREVGRNLTT
;
A
#
# COMPACT_ATOMS: atom_id res chain seq x y z
N MET A 1 -39.08 -5.75 21.78
CA MET A 1 -39.04 -5.04 23.08
C MET A 1 -37.62 -4.90 23.66
N ALA A 2 -36.61 -5.71 23.30
CA ALA A 2 -35.22 -5.53 23.77
C ALA A 2 -34.44 -4.36 23.13
N PHE A 3 -34.90 -3.84 21.98
CA PHE A 3 -34.20 -2.80 21.21
C PHE A 3 -34.39 -1.37 21.77
N VAL A 4 -35.39 -1.13 22.61
CA VAL A 4 -35.75 0.23 23.07
C VAL A 4 -34.91 0.69 24.27
N ALA A 5 -34.17 -0.21 24.93
CA ALA A 5 -33.34 0.11 26.09
C ALA A 5 -31.92 0.61 25.75
N PHE A 6 -31.54 0.69 24.46
CA PHE A 6 -30.19 1.07 24.02
C PHE A 6 -29.94 2.59 23.95
N GLN A 7 -30.97 3.43 24.12
CA GLN A 7 -30.90 4.86 23.76
C GLN A 7 -30.33 5.83 24.81
N SER A 8 -29.72 5.37 25.92
CA SER A 8 -29.29 6.31 26.99
C SER A 8 -27.81 6.26 27.39
N ALA A 9 -26.93 5.66 26.60
CA ALA A 9 -25.49 5.83 26.80
C ALA A 9 -24.93 6.69 25.68
N VAL A 10 -24.30 7.82 26.02
CA VAL A 10 -23.37 8.51 25.13
C VAL A 10 -22.49 7.44 24.49
N SER A 11 -22.54 7.30 23.16
CA SER A 11 -21.76 6.31 22.38
C SER A 11 -20.33 6.27 22.91
N ALA A 12 -19.99 5.22 23.65
CA ALA A 12 -18.67 5.11 24.25
C ALA A 12 -17.65 4.99 23.12
N GLU A 13 -16.70 5.92 23.05
CA GLU A 13 -15.69 5.93 21.97
C GLU A 13 -14.74 4.73 22.03
N ASN A 14 -14.62 4.09 23.20
CA ASN A 14 -13.67 3.02 23.46
C ASN A 14 -14.36 1.66 23.61
N SER A 15 -13.74 0.59 23.12
CA SER A 15 -14.13 -0.80 23.40
C SER A 15 -13.40 -1.40 24.61
N ILE A 16 -12.31 -0.74 25.02
CA ILE A 16 -11.42 -1.11 26.12
C ILE A 16 -11.28 0.09 27.06
N GLU A 17 -11.41 -0.14 28.36
CA GLU A 17 -11.14 0.88 29.38
C GLU A 17 -10.38 0.29 30.57
N TRP A 18 -9.65 1.14 31.28
CA TRP A 18 -9.11 0.79 32.59
C TRP A 18 -9.98 1.39 33.68
N SER A 19 -10.52 0.55 34.56
CA SER A 19 -11.42 1.01 35.62
C SER A 19 -11.26 0.19 36.89
N GLY A 20 -11.04 0.88 38.02
CA GLY A 20 -10.92 0.26 39.33
C GLY A 20 -9.81 -0.80 39.44
N GLY A 21 -8.70 -0.64 38.72
CA GLY A 21 -7.59 -1.61 38.74
C GLY A 21 -7.82 -2.86 37.88
N ALA A 22 -8.72 -2.79 36.89
CA ALA A 22 -8.98 -3.88 35.96
C ALA A 22 -9.10 -3.36 34.53
N LEU A 23 -8.80 -4.23 33.57
CA LEU A 23 -9.11 -4.04 32.16
C LEU A 23 -10.56 -4.41 31.92
N VAL A 24 -11.39 -3.47 31.51
CA VAL A 24 -12.81 -3.69 31.19
C VAL A 24 -12.99 -3.68 29.68
N VAL A 25 -13.54 -4.75 29.13
CA VAL A 25 -13.74 -4.94 27.69
C VAL A 25 -15.16 -5.40 27.37
N ILE A 26 -15.62 -5.17 26.16
CA ILE A 26 -16.89 -5.73 25.66
C ILE A 26 -16.65 -7.16 25.19
N ASP A 27 -17.45 -8.12 25.66
CA ASP A 27 -17.38 -9.51 25.18
C ASP A 27 -17.97 -9.63 23.76
N GLN A 28 -17.10 -9.57 22.75
CA GLN A 28 -17.52 -9.64 21.36
C GLN A 28 -18.11 -10.99 20.95
N ARG A 29 -17.92 -12.05 21.75
CA ARG A 29 -18.40 -13.41 21.42
C ARG A 29 -19.92 -13.52 21.52
N VAL A 30 -20.54 -12.76 22.41
CA VAL A 30 -21.99 -12.80 22.68
C VAL A 30 -22.78 -11.72 21.93
N LEU A 31 -22.09 -10.78 21.29
CA LEU A 31 -22.72 -9.83 20.37
C LEU A 31 -23.27 -10.55 19.11
N PRO A 32 -24.44 -10.13 18.59
CA PRO A 32 -25.25 -8.98 19.00
C PRO A 32 -26.34 -9.32 20.05
N ARG A 33 -26.38 -10.56 20.54
CA ARG A 33 -27.47 -11.07 21.38
C ARG A 33 -27.47 -10.41 22.76
N GLU A 34 -26.30 -10.28 23.36
CA GLU A 34 -26.12 -9.73 24.71
C GLU A 34 -24.96 -8.73 24.71
N PHE A 35 -25.12 -7.65 25.49
CA PHE A 35 -24.06 -6.69 25.75
C PHE A 35 -23.47 -6.98 27.14
N VAL A 36 -22.33 -7.67 27.16
CA VAL A 36 -21.63 -8.05 28.39
C VAL A 36 -20.29 -7.34 28.45
N ARG A 37 -19.97 -6.77 29.61
CA ARG A 37 -18.64 -6.20 29.89
C ARG A 37 -17.87 -7.17 30.78
N LEU A 38 -16.71 -7.63 30.32
CA LEU A 38 -15.79 -8.44 31.12
C LEU A 38 -14.89 -7.52 31.91
N ARG A 39 -14.66 -7.86 33.17
CA ARG A 39 -13.70 -7.18 34.05
C ARG A 39 -12.54 -8.15 34.27
N LEU A 40 -11.43 -7.88 33.59
CA LEU A 40 -10.24 -8.73 33.58
C LEU A 40 -9.21 -8.15 34.56
N THR A 41 -8.83 -8.96 35.54
CA THR A 41 -7.97 -8.60 36.68
C THR A 41 -6.65 -9.37 36.69
N THR A 42 -6.51 -10.39 35.84
CA THR A 42 -5.29 -11.19 35.74
C THR A 42 -4.79 -11.28 34.29
N VAL A 43 -3.50 -11.58 34.13
CA VAL A 43 -2.90 -11.82 32.80
C VAL A 43 -3.58 -12.99 32.08
N ASP A 44 -3.89 -14.06 32.81
CA ASP A 44 -4.55 -15.25 32.27
C ASP A 44 -5.91 -14.94 31.65
N GLU A 45 -6.70 -14.09 32.33
CA GLU A 45 -8.01 -13.63 31.83
C GLU A 45 -7.88 -12.82 30.54
N VAL A 46 -6.85 -11.97 30.41
CA VAL A 46 -6.61 -11.20 29.18
C VAL A 46 -6.15 -12.11 28.04
N ILE A 47 -5.26 -13.08 28.32
CA ILE A 47 -4.81 -14.08 27.34
C ILE A 47 -6.01 -14.89 26.83
N ASP A 48 -6.89 -15.35 27.72
CA ASP A 48 -8.11 -16.08 27.34
C ASP A 48 -9.04 -15.21 26.48
N ALA A 49 -9.26 -13.96 26.88
CA ALA A 49 -10.10 -13.02 26.14
C ALA A 49 -9.57 -12.78 24.71
N ILE A 50 -8.24 -12.70 24.51
CA ILE A 50 -7.61 -12.56 23.20
C ILE A 50 -7.75 -13.85 22.38
N LYS A 51 -7.51 -15.02 22.98
CA LYS A 51 -7.55 -16.33 22.30
C LYS A 51 -8.96 -16.74 21.87
N THR A 52 -9.95 -16.47 22.72
CA THR A 52 -11.36 -16.79 22.46
C THR A 52 -12.08 -15.73 21.65
N LEU A 53 -11.36 -14.69 21.21
CA LEU A 53 -11.88 -13.57 20.39
C LEU A 53 -12.91 -12.70 21.10
N ALA A 54 -12.93 -12.69 22.44
CA ALA A 54 -13.62 -11.64 23.20
C ALA A 54 -12.99 -10.26 22.93
N ILE A 55 -11.66 -10.23 22.79
CA ILE A 55 -10.89 -9.08 22.28
C ILE A 55 -10.31 -9.48 20.92
N ARG A 56 -10.65 -8.72 19.88
CA ARG A 56 -10.18 -8.96 18.51
C ARG A 56 -9.92 -7.64 17.77
N GLY A 57 -9.21 -7.75 16.65
CA GLY A 57 -8.74 -6.61 15.88
C GLY A 57 -7.34 -6.20 16.32
N ALA A 58 -6.46 -5.95 15.35
CA ALA A 58 -5.03 -5.84 15.62
C ALA A 58 -4.68 -4.70 16.60
N PRO A 59 -5.23 -3.47 16.46
CA PRO A 59 -4.96 -2.41 17.41
C PRO A 59 -5.52 -2.70 18.82
N ALA A 60 -6.74 -3.26 18.90
CA ALA A 60 -7.39 -3.61 20.16
C ALA A 60 -6.54 -4.59 20.99
N ILE A 61 -6.02 -5.64 20.32
CA ILE A 61 -5.20 -6.66 20.96
C ILE A 61 -3.86 -6.06 21.41
N GLY A 62 -3.27 -5.14 20.64
CA GLY A 62 -2.03 -4.44 21.04
C GLY A 62 -2.19 -3.64 22.33
N VAL A 63 -3.25 -2.82 22.41
CA VAL A 63 -3.57 -2.03 23.60
C VAL A 63 -3.91 -2.94 24.80
N ALA A 64 -4.68 -4.01 24.58
CA ALA A 64 -4.95 -5.02 25.61
C ALA A 64 -3.67 -5.69 26.13
N GLY A 65 -2.69 -5.96 25.25
CA GLY A 65 -1.37 -6.45 25.63
C GLY A 65 -0.63 -5.49 26.55
N GLY A 66 -0.67 -4.18 26.28
CA GLY A 66 -0.11 -3.17 27.16
C GLY A 66 -0.75 -3.15 28.56
N PHE A 67 -2.08 -3.24 28.62
CA PHE A 67 -2.80 -3.36 29.90
C PHE A 67 -2.53 -4.68 30.63
N ALA A 68 -2.32 -5.78 29.92
CA ALA A 68 -1.92 -7.05 30.54
C ALA A 68 -0.52 -6.95 31.18
N VAL A 69 0.42 -6.25 30.55
CA VAL A 69 1.74 -5.97 31.18
C VAL A 69 1.56 -5.06 32.39
N ALA A 70 0.64 -4.10 32.38
CA ALA A 70 0.32 -3.31 33.57
C ALA A 70 -0.23 -4.17 34.71
N LEU A 71 -1.14 -5.11 34.43
CA LEU A 71 -1.63 -6.08 35.42
C LEU A 71 -0.48 -6.94 36.00
N ALA A 72 0.42 -7.42 35.15
CA ALA A 72 1.62 -8.13 35.58
C ALA A 72 2.53 -7.27 36.48
N ALA A 73 2.73 -6.01 36.12
CA ALA A 73 3.55 -5.07 36.89
C ALA A 73 2.95 -4.80 38.28
N PHE A 74 1.62 -4.64 38.39
CA PHE A 74 0.95 -4.52 39.69
C PHE A 74 1.02 -5.81 40.52
N ALA A 75 0.95 -6.99 39.89
CA ALA A 75 0.99 -8.27 40.58
C ALA A 75 2.41 -8.68 41.04
N HIS A 76 3.43 -8.20 40.35
CA HIS A 76 4.84 -8.55 40.56
C HIS A 76 5.73 -7.31 40.76
N ASP A 77 5.22 -6.31 41.49
CA ASP A 77 5.95 -5.07 41.74
C ASP A 77 7.32 -5.34 42.38
N GLY A 78 8.36 -4.72 41.83
CA GLY A 78 9.75 -4.96 42.22
C GLY A 78 10.39 -6.27 41.71
N ASP A 79 9.73 -7.05 40.85
CA ASP A 79 10.27 -8.29 40.24
C ASP A 79 10.22 -8.24 38.70
N PRO A 80 11.19 -7.57 38.05
CA PRO A 80 11.23 -7.40 36.59
C PRO A 80 11.31 -8.73 35.83
N ASP A 81 11.90 -9.77 36.42
CA ASP A 81 12.06 -11.08 35.79
C ASP A 81 10.70 -11.78 35.64
N LYS A 82 9.87 -11.76 36.70
CA LYS A 82 8.49 -12.28 36.60
C LYS A 82 7.63 -11.47 35.64
N ILE A 83 7.75 -10.14 35.64
CA ILE A 83 7.03 -9.30 34.68
C ILE A 83 7.45 -9.64 33.24
N GLY A 84 8.74 -9.86 33.00
CA GLY A 84 9.28 -10.30 31.71
C GLY A 84 8.72 -11.65 31.25
N LEU A 85 8.58 -12.62 32.16
CA LEU A 85 7.96 -13.91 31.86
C LEU A 85 6.48 -13.78 31.48
N GLU A 86 5.70 -12.98 32.22
CA GLU A 86 4.30 -12.72 31.91
C GLU A 86 4.15 -12.03 30.55
N ALA A 87 5.01 -11.05 30.25
CA ALA A 87 5.07 -10.41 28.94
C ALA A 87 5.29 -11.40 27.79
N GLN A 88 6.19 -12.37 27.96
CA GLN A 88 6.40 -13.43 26.95
C GLN A 88 5.14 -14.26 26.75
N ARG A 89 4.42 -14.62 27.83
CA ARG A 89 3.14 -15.34 27.76
C ARG A 89 2.07 -14.54 27.02
N ILE A 90 1.98 -13.24 27.30
CA ILE A 90 1.05 -12.31 26.63
C ILE A 90 1.37 -12.23 25.13
N ALA A 91 2.63 -11.96 24.77
CA ALA A 91 3.07 -11.86 23.37
C ALA A 91 2.81 -13.15 22.58
N ALA A 92 2.92 -14.31 23.22
CA ALA A 92 2.68 -15.61 22.61
C ALA A 92 1.19 -15.99 22.51
N ALA A 93 0.25 -15.17 23.02
CA ALA A 93 -1.17 -15.53 23.03
C ALA A 93 -1.74 -15.72 21.62
N ARG A 94 -1.29 -14.91 20.64
CA ARG A 94 -1.59 -15.04 19.21
C ARG A 94 -0.36 -14.67 18.38
N PRO A 95 0.50 -15.65 18.00
CA PRO A 95 1.80 -15.40 17.37
C PRO A 95 1.78 -14.59 16.06
N THR A 96 0.66 -14.58 15.35
CA THR A 96 0.48 -13.81 14.10
C THR A 96 0.08 -12.35 14.33
N ALA A 97 -0.27 -11.95 15.56
CA ALA A 97 -0.69 -10.59 15.89
C ALA A 97 0.51 -9.70 16.26
N VAL A 98 1.15 -9.10 15.26
CA VAL A 98 2.33 -8.22 15.44
C VAL A 98 2.05 -7.06 16.41
N ASN A 99 0.85 -6.49 16.39
CA ASN A 99 0.43 -5.42 17.29
C ASN A 99 0.43 -5.84 18.77
N LEU A 100 0.20 -7.13 19.07
CA LEU A 100 0.27 -7.65 20.44
C LEU A 100 1.69 -7.54 20.99
N VAL A 101 2.66 -8.02 20.20
CA VAL A 101 4.09 -7.95 20.54
C VAL A 101 4.55 -6.51 20.69
N TRP A 102 4.10 -5.62 19.78
CA TRP A 102 4.38 -4.19 19.86
C TRP A 102 3.88 -3.57 21.17
N GLY A 103 2.61 -3.80 21.53
CA GLY A 103 2.01 -3.23 22.74
C GLY A 103 2.69 -3.75 24.02
N VAL A 104 2.98 -5.06 24.06
CA VAL A 104 3.75 -5.68 25.15
C VAL A 104 5.13 -5.04 25.29
N ARG A 105 5.88 -4.90 24.19
CA ARG A 105 7.23 -4.32 24.20
C ARG A 105 7.22 -2.88 24.69
N ARG A 106 6.26 -2.08 24.24
CA ARG A 106 6.15 -0.68 24.60
C ARG A 106 5.83 -0.50 26.09
N ALA A 107 4.91 -1.29 26.64
CA ALA A 107 4.62 -1.30 28.07
C ALA A 107 5.80 -1.82 28.90
N LEU A 108 6.47 -2.89 28.46
CA LEU A 108 7.65 -3.46 29.12
C LEU A 108 8.79 -2.44 29.30
N ALA A 109 8.99 -1.55 28.32
CA ALA A 109 10.03 -0.53 28.39
C ALA A 109 9.86 0.43 29.58
N ARG A 110 8.67 0.47 30.19
CA ARG A 110 8.33 1.34 31.33
C ARG A 110 8.35 0.61 32.66
N VAL A 111 8.63 -0.69 32.69
CA VAL A 111 8.75 -1.49 33.93
C VAL A 111 9.77 -0.92 34.92
N PRO A 112 10.95 -0.42 34.51
CA PRO A 112 11.91 0.19 35.44
C PRO A 112 11.36 1.41 36.20
N ASP A 113 10.34 2.08 35.65
CA ASP A 113 9.72 3.27 36.22
C ASP A 113 8.51 2.93 37.13
N GLY A 114 8.23 1.64 37.32
CA GLY A 114 7.21 1.11 38.22
C GLY A 114 5.82 0.91 37.59
N PRO A 115 4.89 0.23 38.28
CA PRO A 115 3.61 -0.20 37.72
C PRO A 115 2.73 0.93 37.19
N GLN A 116 2.79 2.12 37.82
CA GLN A 116 2.03 3.29 37.37
C GLN A 116 2.53 3.83 36.04
N ALA A 117 3.84 3.77 35.77
CA ALA A 117 4.40 4.20 34.49
C ALA A 117 4.00 3.25 33.36
N VAL A 118 3.95 1.94 33.64
CA VAL A 118 3.46 0.91 32.71
C VAL A 118 1.98 1.14 32.39
N LEU A 119 1.16 1.42 33.40
CA LEU A 119 -0.26 1.74 33.19
C LEU A 119 -0.44 3.04 32.39
N ALA A 120 0.32 4.09 32.71
CA ALA A 120 0.28 5.36 31.98
C ALA A 120 0.61 5.15 30.49
N GLU A 121 1.57 4.30 30.18
CA GLU A 121 1.93 3.95 28.80
C GLU A 121 0.79 3.20 28.09
N ALA A 122 0.15 2.23 28.74
CA ALA A 122 -1.00 1.53 28.16
C ALA A 122 -2.20 2.47 27.91
N LEU A 123 -2.45 3.41 28.82
CA LEU A 123 -3.45 4.47 28.64
C LEU A 123 -3.07 5.41 27.49
N GLN A 124 -1.78 5.74 27.35
CA GLN A 124 -1.28 6.54 26.25
C GLN A 124 -1.46 5.81 24.91
N MET A 125 -1.18 4.51 24.82
CA MET A 125 -1.45 3.72 23.61
C MET A 125 -2.93 3.75 23.22
N LEU A 126 -3.85 3.64 24.18
CA LEU A 126 -5.29 3.75 23.95
C LEU A 126 -5.67 5.14 23.40
N ALA A 127 -5.11 6.20 23.99
CA ALA A 127 -5.36 7.57 23.54
C ALA A 127 -4.82 7.83 22.13
N GLU A 128 -3.61 7.37 21.84
CA GLU A 128 -2.97 7.47 20.53
C GLU A 128 -3.76 6.71 19.46
N ASP A 129 -4.17 5.47 19.72
CA ASP A 129 -5.02 4.70 18.79
C ASP A 129 -6.30 5.48 18.44
N GLY A 130 -7.00 6.03 19.45
CA GLY A 130 -8.20 6.83 19.23
C GLY A 130 -7.96 8.11 18.42
N GLN A 131 -6.83 8.80 18.65
CA GLN A 131 -6.47 10.00 17.90
C GLN A 131 -6.12 9.68 16.45
N LEU A 132 -5.23 8.71 16.22
CA LEU A 132 -4.78 8.31 14.88
C LEU A 132 -5.96 7.81 14.02
N ASN A 133 -6.80 6.95 14.59
CA ASN A 133 -8.00 6.45 13.92
C ASN A 133 -8.96 7.58 13.53
N ARG A 134 -9.14 8.59 14.41
CA ARG A 134 -9.98 9.75 14.10
C ARG A 134 -9.42 10.60 12.97
N VAL A 135 -8.11 10.83 12.94
CA VAL A 135 -7.45 11.59 11.87
C VAL A 135 -7.61 10.85 10.54
N ALA A 136 -7.25 9.56 10.49
CA ALA A 136 -7.40 8.73 9.28
C ALA A 136 -8.85 8.67 8.79
N ALA A 137 -9.81 8.49 9.70
CA ALA A 137 -11.23 8.50 9.38
C ALA A 137 -11.70 9.87 8.83
N THR A 138 -11.16 10.96 9.35
CA THR A 138 -11.49 12.31 8.86
C THR A 138 -10.94 12.54 7.46
N HIS A 139 -9.68 12.17 7.21
CA HIS A 139 -9.09 12.20 5.87
C HIS A 139 -9.89 11.34 4.87
N ALA A 140 -10.37 10.17 5.29
CA ALA A 140 -11.15 9.30 4.44
C ALA A 140 -12.51 9.92 4.11
N ALA A 141 -13.18 10.54 5.09
CA ALA A 141 -14.42 11.28 4.85
C ALA A 141 -14.21 12.45 3.88
N ASP A 142 -13.13 13.23 4.06
CA ASP A 142 -12.78 14.35 3.17
C ASP A 142 -12.52 13.88 1.73
N LEU A 143 -11.82 12.76 1.56
CA LEU A 143 -11.56 12.17 0.25
C LEU A 143 -12.85 11.67 -0.39
N ILE A 144 -13.69 10.93 0.36
CA ILE A 144 -14.95 10.39 -0.15
C ILE A 144 -15.90 11.51 -0.58
N GLU A 145 -15.96 12.60 0.17
CA GLU A 145 -16.75 13.79 -0.19
C GLU A 145 -16.28 14.42 -1.51
N ARG A 146 -14.95 14.44 -1.76
CA ARG A 146 -14.40 14.88 -3.06
C ARG A 146 -14.70 13.92 -4.19
N LEU A 147 -14.61 12.61 -3.95
CA LEU A 147 -14.83 11.57 -4.96
C LEU A 147 -16.31 11.43 -5.35
N CYS A 148 -17.22 11.68 -4.41
CA CYS A 148 -18.66 11.49 -4.58
C CYS A 148 -19.45 12.75 -4.17
N PRO A 149 -19.35 13.87 -4.92
CA PRO A 149 -19.98 15.12 -4.53
C PRO A 149 -21.50 15.13 -4.75
N GLY A 150 -22.20 15.98 -4.00
CA GLY A 150 -23.53 16.49 -4.39
C GLY A 150 -24.75 15.73 -3.85
N ARG A 151 -24.58 14.70 -3.01
CA ARG A 151 -25.69 14.07 -2.25
C ARG A 151 -25.19 13.15 -1.13
N PRO A 152 -26.05 12.81 -0.14
CA PRO A 152 -25.78 11.71 0.77
C PRO A 152 -25.53 10.38 0.03
N LEU A 153 -24.61 9.59 0.58
CA LEU A 153 -24.00 8.43 -0.07
C LEU A 153 -24.58 7.12 0.45
N ARG A 154 -24.67 6.15 -0.46
CA ARG A 154 -24.92 4.75 -0.14
C ARG A 154 -23.58 4.04 -0.10
N VAL A 155 -23.11 3.68 1.08
CA VAL A 155 -21.76 3.16 1.27
C VAL A 155 -21.81 1.66 1.54
N LEU A 156 -20.95 0.87 0.91
CA LEU A 156 -20.78 -0.55 1.26
C LEU A 156 -19.55 -0.72 2.14
N THR A 157 -19.66 -1.55 3.18
CA THR A 157 -18.51 -1.93 4.01
C THR A 157 -18.50 -3.43 4.31
N HIS A 158 -17.31 -3.91 4.69
CA HIS A 158 -17.02 -5.33 4.86
C HIS A 158 -16.24 -5.58 6.16
N CYS A 159 -16.47 -6.73 6.79
CA CYS A 159 -15.94 -7.08 8.11
C CYS A 159 -16.42 -6.10 9.20
N ASN A 160 -15.60 -5.89 10.22
CA ASN A 160 -15.80 -4.91 11.27
C ASN A 160 -14.48 -4.20 11.57
N THR A 161 -14.53 -2.88 11.48
CA THR A 161 -13.42 -1.92 11.52
C THR A 161 -13.77 -0.74 12.42
N GLY A 162 -14.77 -0.92 13.29
CA GLY A 162 -15.18 0.08 14.27
C GLY A 162 -14.35 0.01 15.55
N ARG A 163 -14.88 0.61 16.61
CA ARG A 163 -14.19 0.63 17.91
C ARG A 163 -13.98 -0.77 18.47
N LEU A 164 -14.76 -1.76 18.04
CA LEU A 164 -14.61 -3.16 18.47
C LEU A 164 -13.41 -3.85 17.80
N ALA A 165 -12.94 -3.37 16.66
CA ALA A 165 -11.75 -3.89 15.98
C ALA A 165 -10.49 -3.06 16.26
N THR A 166 -10.67 -1.85 16.78
CA THR A 166 -9.59 -1.01 17.33
C THR A 166 -9.70 -0.95 18.85
N ALA A 167 -8.95 -0.08 19.52
CA ALA A 167 -9.20 0.20 20.93
C ALA A 167 -10.21 1.36 21.10
N ALA A 168 -10.22 2.29 20.14
CA ALA A 168 -11.14 3.42 20.09
C ALA A 168 -11.49 3.85 18.66
N PHE A 169 -12.68 4.46 18.51
CA PHE A 169 -13.23 5.11 17.31
C PHE A 169 -13.47 4.21 16.08
N GLY A 170 -12.43 3.54 15.58
CA GLY A 170 -12.44 2.70 14.38
C GLY A 170 -11.83 3.39 13.16
N THR A 171 -11.52 2.62 12.12
CA THR A 171 -10.96 3.09 10.85
C THR A 171 -12.08 3.37 9.84
N ALA A 172 -12.46 2.39 9.01
CA ALA A 172 -13.51 2.57 8.00
C ALA A 172 -14.87 2.88 8.65
N LEU A 173 -15.21 2.21 9.75
CA LEU A 173 -16.42 2.55 10.52
C LEU A 173 -16.31 3.91 11.22
N GLY A 174 -15.10 4.34 11.58
CA GLY A 174 -14.83 5.69 12.05
C GLY A 174 -15.13 6.73 10.96
N ALA A 175 -14.71 6.47 9.72
CA ALA A 175 -15.02 7.35 8.58
C ALA A 175 -16.53 7.41 8.31
N LEU A 176 -17.26 6.29 8.43
CA LEU A 176 -18.73 6.30 8.37
C LEU A 176 -19.36 7.16 9.47
N ARG A 177 -18.82 7.15 10.69
CA ARG A 177 -19.28 8.04 11.78
C ARG A 177 -19.04 9.51 11.44
N VAL A 178 -17.89 9.85 10.86
CA VAL A 178 -17.58 11.22 10.41
C VAL A 178 -18.53 11.65 9.28
N LEU A 179 -18.71 10.82 8.25
CA LEU A 179 -19.62 11.09 7.14
C LEU A 179 -21.07 11.26 7.62
N HIS A 180 -21.53 10.41 8.54
CA HIS A 180 -22.86 10.51 9.13
C HIS A 180 -23.04 11.81 9.93
N ALA A 181 -22.05 12.20 10.74
CA ALA A 181 -22.08 13.46 11.47
C ALA A 181 -22.14 14.69 10.54
N ARG A 182 -21.64 14.56 9.30
CA ARG A 182 -21.74 15.58 8.24
C ARG A 182 -23.04 15.52 7.43
N GLY A 183 -23.94 14.58 7.72
CA GLY A 183 -25.18 14.37 6.95
C GLY A 183 -24.94 13.79 5.55
N LEU A 184 -23.79 13.15 5.32
CA LEU A 184 -23.37 12.64 4.01
C LEU A 184 -23.66 11.14 3.82
N ILE A 185 -24.35 10.49 4.75
CA ILE A 185 -24.77 9.08 4.63
C ILE A 185 -26.27 9.02 4.38
N ASP A 186 -26.67 8.43 3.24
CA ASP A 186 -28.04 7.98 3.00
C ASP A 186 -28.28 6.63 3.69
N SER A 187 -27.41 5.65 3.39
CA SER A 187 -27.47 4.33 3.99
C SER A 187 -26.14 3.60 3.88
N VAL A 188 -25.89 2.68 4.82
CA VAL A 188 -24.74 1.76 4.79
C VAL A 188 -25.22 0.35 4.50
N LEU A 189 -24.69 -0.27 3.44
CA LEU A 189 -24.85 -1.69 3.18
C LEU A 189 -23.70 -2.44 3.86
N VAL A 190 -24.03 -3.37 4.76
CA VAL A 190 -23.06 -4.14 5.53
C VAL A 190 -23.08 -5.56 5.03
N ASP A 191 -21.95 -6.06 4.54
CA ASP A 191 -21.79 -7.47 4.23
C ASP A 191 -21.78 -8.31 5.52
N GLU A 192 -22.43 -9.47 5.54
CA GLU A 192 -22.46 -10.33 6.73
C GLU A 192 -21.05 -10.79 7.15
N THR A 193 -20.14 -10.95 6.19
CA THR A 193 -18.74 -11.34 6.34
C THR A 193 -18.58 -12.77 6.87
N ARG A 194 -18.92 -13.77 6.06
CA ARG A 194 -18.64 -15.17 6.40
C ARG A 194 -17.12 -15.45 6.44
N PRO A 195 -16.68 -16.46 7.21
CA PRO A 195 -17.49 -17.35 8.05
C PRO A 195 -17.86 -16.80 9.43
N LEU A 196 -17.12 -15.81 9.96
CA LEU A 196 -17.24 -15.39 11.36
C LEU A 196 -18.37 -14.39 11.62
N LEU A 197 -19.02 -13.91 10.56
CA LEU A 197 -20.19 -13.03 10.58
C LEU A 197 -19.90 -11.68 11.25
N GLN A 198 -18.71 -11.11 11.05
CA GLN A 198 -18.32 -9.89 11.77
C GLN A 198 -19.13 -8.67 11.35
N GLY A 199 -19.51 -8.56 10.08
CA GLY A 199 -20.37 -7.48 9.65
C GLY A 199 -21.77 -7.61 10.22
N ALA A 200 -22.35 -8.80 10.19
CA ALA A 200 -23.67 -9.07 10.76
C ALA A 200 -23.73 -8.89 12.28
N ARG A 201 -22.69 -9.34 13.01
CA ARG A 201 -22.70 -9.37 14.48
C ARG A 201 -22.18 -8.11 15.13
N LEU A 202 -21.15 -7.49 14.55
CA LEU A 202 -20.38 -6.42 15.19
C LEU A 202 -20.61 -5.09 14.47
N THR A 203 -20.46 -5.04 13.14
CA THR A 203 -20.66 -3.78 12.40
C THR A 203 -22.10 -3.30 12.45
N ALA A 204 -23.07 -4.17 12.16
CA ALA A 204 -24.48 -3.81 12.27
C ALA A 204 -24.85 -3.34 13.68
N TRP A 205 -24.26 -3.97 14.71
CA TRP A 205 -24.46 -3.56 16.11
C TRP A 205 -23.88 -2.16 16.39
N GLU A 206 -22.65 -1.87 15.96
CA GLU A 206 -22.02 -0.57 16.14
C GLU A 206 -22.73 0.55 15.36
N LEU A 207 -23.21 0.27 14.14
CA LEU A 207 -23.97 1.24 13.34
C LEU A 207 -25.33 1.52 13.97
N ALA A 208 -26.00 0.51 14.53
CA ALA A 208 -27.25 0.67 15.27
C ALA A 208 -27.04 1.53 16.53
N GLU A 209 -25.98 1.26 17.30
CA GLU A 209 -25.59 2.08 18.47
C GLU A 209 -25.32 3.55 18.07
N ALA A 210 -24.66 3.77 16.93
CA ALA A 210 -24.35 5.10 16.42
C ALA A 210 -25.53 5.83 15.74
N GLY A 211 -26.68 5.16 15.57
CA GLY A 211 -27.84 5.72 14.87
C GLY A 211 -27.62 5.90 13.36
N ILE A 212 -26.64 5.22 12.76
CA ILE A 212 -26.33 5.32 11.33
C ILE A 212 -27.30 4.44 10.55
N PRO A 213 -28.02 4.95 9.53
CA PRO A 213 -28.92 4.15 8.71
C PRO A 213 -28.17 3.03 7.99
N HIS A 214 -28.58 1.77 8.19
CA HIS A 214 -27.88 0.63 7.60
C HIS A 214 -28.79 -0.57 7.30
N ARG A 215 -28.31 -1.46 6.43
CA ARG A 215 -28.96 -2.71 6.05
C ARG A 215 -27.91 -3.81 5.96
N LEU A 216 -28.27 -5.04 6.33
CA LEU A 216 -27.41 -6.21 6.17
C LEU A 216 -27.62 -6.85 4.79
N THR A 217 -26.56 -7.36 4.18
CA THR A 217 -26.59 -8.19 2.97
C THR A 217 -25.71 -9.42 3.12
N ILE A 218 -25.99 -10.47 2.36
CA ILE A 218 -25.05 -11.58 2.19
C ILE A 218 -23.90 -11.14 1.29
N ASP A 219 -22.71 -11.71 1.51
CA ASP A 219 -21.48 -11.34 0.79
C ASP A 219 -21.65 -11.45 -0.74
N SER A 220 -22.32 -12.51 -1.21
CA SER A 220 -22.53 -12.77 -2.65
C SER A 220 -23.49 -11.80 -3.34
N ALA A 221 -24.22 -10.97 -2.59
CA ALA A 221 -25.15 -9.98 -3.15
C ALA A 221 -24.51 -8.60 -3.32
N ALA A 222 -23.29 -8.37 -2.82
CA ALA A 222 -22.60 -7.08 -2.90
C ALA A 222 -22.39 -6.62 -4.35
N ALA A 223 -21.94 -7.49 -5.24
CA ALA A 223 -21.76 -7.16 -6.66
C ALA A 223 -23.09 -6.80 -7.34
N TRP A 224 -24.19 -7.48 -6.98
CA TRP A 224 -25.52 -7.14 -7.48
C TRP A 224 -26.02 -5.80 -6.93
N ALA A 225 -25.72 -5.48 -5.67
CA ALA A 225 -26.01 -4.18 -5.09
C ALA A 225 -25.27 -3.06 -5.84
N MET A 226 -24.00 -3.26 -6.20
CA MET A 226 -23.26 -2.35 -7.06
C MET A 226 -23.89 -2.22 -8.45
N ALA A 227 -24.20 -3.35 -9.11
CA ALA A 227 -24.79 -3.38 -10.45
C ALA A 227 -26.17 -2.71 -10.54
N THR A 228 -26.94 -2.72 -9.45
CA THR A 228 -28.26 -2.08 -9.34
C THR A 228 -28.18 -0.66 -8.76
N GLY A 229 -26.98 -0.10 -8.68
CA GLY A 229 -26.74 1.25 -8.24
C GLY A 229 -27.18 1.49 -6.80
N GLN A 230 -27.00 0.53 -5.89
CA GLN A 230 -27.27 0.65 -4.45
C GLN A 230 -26.02 1.06 -3.66
N VAL A 231 -24.88 1.23 -4.34
CA VAL A 231 -23.58 1.55 -3.73
C VAL A 231 -22.93 2.66 -4.55
N ASP A 232 -22.47 3.70 -3.86
CA ASP A 232 -21.77 4.86 -4.43
C ASP A 232 -20.27 4.83 -4.10
N CYS A 233 -19.90 4.19 -3.00
CA CYS A 233 -18.52 4.05 -2.54
C CYS A 233 -18.39 2.77 -1.70
N VAL A 234 -17.27 2.06 -1.85
CA VAL A 234 -16.90 0.96 -0.96
C VAL A 234 -15.81 1.45 0.00
N ILE A 235 -16.02 1.24 1.30
CA ILE A 235 -15.05 1.57 2.33
C ILE A 235 -14.73 0.35 3.20
N VAL A 236 -13.45 0.01 3.32
CA VAL A 236 -12.97 -1.15 4.08
C VAL A 236 -11.76 -0.80 4.93
N GLY A 237 -11.42 -1.68 5.88
CA GLY A 237 -10.15 -1.61 6.60
C GLY A 237 -9.03 -2.35 5.87
N ALA A 238 -7.91 -2.54 6.56
CA ALA A 238 -6.85 -3.45 6.14
C ALA A 238 -6.26 -4.17 7.36
N ASP A 239 -5.72 -5.37 7.12
CA ASP A 239 -4.86 -6.08 8.07
C ASP A 239 -3.38 -5.85 7.76
N ARG A 240 -3.04 -5.62 6.47
CA ARG A 240 -1.68 -5.27 6.02
C ARG A 240 -1.73 -4.53 4.68
N VAL A 241 -0.86 -3.54 4.49
CA VAL A 241 -0.61 -2.90 3.19
C VAL A 241 0.85 -3.08 2.80
N ALA A 242 1.14 -3.78 1.70
CA ALA A 242 2.50 -4.01 1.19
C ALA A 242 3.11 -2.73 0.59
N ALA A 243 4.40 -2.76 0.25
CA ALA A 243 5.13 -1.62 -0.28
C ALA A 243 4.58 -1.12 -1.64
N ASP A 244 4.12 -2.02 -2.50
CA ASP A 244 3.46 -1.72 -3.78
C ASP A 244 2.01 -1.22 -3.66
N GLY A 245 1.47 -1.15 -2.44
CA GLY A 245 0.08 -0.76 -2.17
C GLY A 245 -0.92 -1.92 -2.22
N SER A 246 -0.49 -3.17 -2.40
CA SER A 246 -1.36 -4.34 -2.25
C SER A 246 -1.93 -4.40 -0.83
N VAL A 247 -3.22 -4.68 -0.71
CA VAL A 247 -3.95 -4.67 0.55
C VAL A 247 -4.41 -6.07 0.92
N ALA A 248 -3.88 -6.62 2.01
CA ALA A 248 -4.48 -7.80 2.63
C ALA A 248 -5.55 -7.38 3.63
N ASN A 249 -6.75 -7.94 3.48
CA ASN A 249 -7.88 -7.69 4.36
C ASN A 249 -8.78 -8.93 4.42
N LYS A 250 -9.85 -8.88 5.23
CA LYS A 250 -10.82 -9.97 5.40
C LYS A 250 -11.26 -10.58 4.05
N ILE A 251 -11.26 -11.91 3.98
CA ILE A 251 -11.75 -12.68 2.82
C ILE A 251 -13.10 -12.14 2.34
N GLY A 252 -13.19 -11.86 1.04
CA GLY A 252 -14.29 -11.14 0.39
C GLY A 252 -13.89 -9.75 -0.10
N THR A 253 -12.86 -9.14 0.48
CA THR A 253 -12.41 -7.78 0.13
C THR A 253 -11.96 -7.69 -1.34
N TYR A 254 -11.17 -8.66 -1.81
CA TYR A 254 -10.76 -8.72 -3.21
C TYR A 254 -11.94 -8.80 -4.16
N ALA A 255 -12.94 -9.64 -3.85
CA ALA A 255 -14.14 -9.78 -4.68
C ALA A 255 -14.94 -8.46 -4.76
N LEU A 256 -15.01 -7.71 -3.65
CA LEU A 256 -15.62 -6.38 -3.63
C LEU A 256 -14.84 -5.38 -4.49
N ALA A 257 -13.52 -5.39 -4.43
CA ALA A 257 -12.69 -4.49 -5.23
C ALA A 257 -12.82 -4.77 -6.73
N VAL A 258 -12.87 -6.05 -7.13
CA VAL A 258 -13.16 -6.46 -8.52
C VAL A 258 -14.53 -5.96 -8.98
N ALA A 259 -15.57 -6.14 -8.16
CA ALA A 259 -16.91 -5.67 -8.48
C ALA A 259 -16.99 -4.14 -8.55
N ALA A 260 -16.35 -3.43 -7.61
CA ALA A 260 -16.31 -1.98 -7.57
C ALA A 260 -15.65 -1.42 -8.83
N ALA A 261 -14.49 -1.97 -9.21
CA ALA A 261 -13.78 -1.59 -10.43
C ALA A 261 -14.62 -1.84 -11.70
N ARG A 262 -15.37 -2.95 -11.76
CA ARG A 262 -16.27 -3.26 -12.89
C ARG A 262 -17.41 -2.26 -13.05
N HIS A 263 -17.80 -1.59 -11.96
CA HIS A 263 -18.91 -0.65 -11.89
C HIS A 263 -18.47 0.80 -11.70
N ASP A 264 -17.18 1.10 -11.84
CA ASP A 264 -16.59 2.44 -11.67
C ASP A 264 -16.93 3.06 -10.29
N ILE A 265 -16.99 2.23 -9.25
CA ILE A 265 -17.25 2.65 -7.86
C ILE A 265 -15.91 2.82 -7.13
N PRO A 266 -15.68 3.96 -6.46
CA PRO A 266 -14.48 4.14 -5.63
C PRO A 266 -14.35 3.07 -4.54
N PHE A 267 -13.14 2.53 -4.41
CA PHE A 267 -12.77 1.53 -3.40
C PHE A 267 -11.71 2.12 -2.47
N VAL A 268 -12.13 2.54 -1.28
CA VAL A 268 -11.30 3.26 -0.31
C VAL A 268 -10.94 2.35 0.85
N VAL A 269 -9.64 2.23 1.12
CA VAL A 269 -9.10 1.48 2.25
C VAL A 269 -8.70 2.47 3.33
N VAL A 270 -9.15 2.26 4.57
CA VAL A 270 -8.79 3.11 5.72
C VAL A 270 -8.03 2.27 6.73
N ALA A 271 -6.75 2.59 6.92
CA ALA A 271 -5.88 1.88 7.84
C ALA A 271 -4.81 2.83 8.40
N PRO A 272 -4.43 2.70 9.67
CA PRO A 272 -3.35 3.53 10.22
C PRO A 272 -2.01 3.18 9.55
N GLU A 273 -1.05 4.11 9.56
CA GLU A 273 0.30 3.95 8.98
C GLU A 273 1.01 2.71 9.55
N SER A 274 0.73 2.38 10.81
CA SER A 274 1.23 1.15 11.46
C SER A 274 0.80 -0.16 10.79
N THR A 275 -0.19 -0.13 9.89
CA THR A 275 -0.65 -1.28 9.09
C THR A 275 0.17 -1.45 7.80
N ARG A 276 0.97 -0.44 7.43
CA ARG A 276 1.85 -0.50 6.26
C ARG A 276 3.11 -1.31 6.59
N ASP A 277 3.42 -2.25 5.70
CA ASP A 277 4.55 -3.16 5.80
C ASP A 277 5.51 -2.91 4.62
N PRO A 278 6.42 -1.93 4.74
CA PRO A 278 7.36 -1.60 3.68
C PRO A 278 8.42 -2.70 3.43
N ALA A 279 8.53 -3.69 4.31
CA ALA A 279 9.45 -4.82 4.14
C ALA A 279 8.88 -5.90 3.21
N THR A 280 7.56 -5.92 3.00
CA THR A 280 6.87 -6.83 2.09
C THR A 280 6.73 -6.13 0.73
N PRO A 281 7.48 -6.55 -0.33
CA PRO A 281 7.52 -5.81 -1.59
C PRO A 281 6.16 -5.75 -2.30
N THR A 282 5.46 -6.88 -2.40
CA THR A 282 4.17 -6.98 -3.08
C THR A 282 3.17 -7.79 -2.28
N GLY A 283 1.92 -7.80 -2.76
CA GLY A 283 0.88 -8.67 -2.20
C GLY A 283 1.18 -10.17 -2.29
N ARG A 284 2.10 -10.60 -3.17
CA ARG A 284 2.44 -12.01 -3.40
C ARG A 284 3.19 -12.65 -2.25
N GLU A 285 3.93 -11.86 -1.48
CA GLU A 285 4.70 -12.35 -0.33
C GLU A 285 3.83 -12.46 0.94
N ILE A 286 2.57 -12.01 0.91
CA ILE A 286 1.67 -12.09 2.05
C ILE A 286 1.17 -13.53 2.22
N VAL A 287 1.59 -14.17 3.32
CA VAL A 287 1.07 -15.49 3.71
C VAL A 287 -0.33 -15.35 4.29
N VAL A 288 -1.33 -15.88 3.59
CA VAL A 288 -2.72 -15.87 4.02
C VAL A 288 -2.97 -16.95 5.09
N GLU A 289 -3.54 -16.56 6.23
CA GLU A 289 -3.97 -17.49 7.28
C GLU A 289 -5.10 -18.39 6.77
N GLU A 290 -4.95 -19.72 6.85
CA GLU A 290 -6.05 -20.67 6.67
C GLU A 290 -6.54 -21.16 8.03
N ARG A 291 -7.87 -21.17 8.22
CA ARG A 291 -8.51 -21.49 9.50
C ARG A 291 -9.31 -22.80 9.44
N GLY A 292 -9.63 -23.33 10.62
CA GLY A 292 -10.29 -24.63 10.75
C GLY A 292 -11.64 -24.73 10.02
N ALA A 293 -11.93 -25.93 9.50
CA ALA A 293 -13.14 -26.22 8.72
C ALA A 293 -14.46 -25.95 9.47
N ALA A 294 -14.44 -25.97 10.80
CA ALA A 294 -15.60 -25.73 11.65
C ALA A 294 -16.26 -24.36 11.41
N GLU A 295 -15.48 -23.31 11.11
CA GLU A 295 -16.02 -21.97 10.87
C GLU A 295 -16.93 -21.91 9.64
N VAL A 296 -16.62 -22.70 8.61
CA VAL A 296 -17.41 -22.79 7.39
C VAL A 296 -18.55 -23.79 7.56
N THR A 297 -18.27 -24.96 8.12
CA THR A 297 -19.23 -26.06 8.23
C THR A 297 -20.28 -25.86 9.32
N HIS A 298 -20.07 -24.93 10.26
CA HIS A 298 -20.97 -24.66 11.37
C HIS A 298 -21.33 -23.18 11.50
N VAL A 299 -22.49 -22.92 12.12
CA VAL A 299 -22.87 -21.61 12.65
C VAL A 299 -23.23 -21.80 14.11
N GLY A 300 -22.37 -21.30 15.01
CA GLY A 300 -22.40 -21.71 16.41
C GLY A 300 -22.20 -23.23 16.51
N ASP A 301 -22.99 -23.89 17.33
CA ASP A 301 -22.90 -25.35 17.53
C ASP A 301 -23.66 -26.17 16.47
N ARG A 302 -24.23 -25.51 15.45
CA ARG A 302 -25.08 -26.18 14.46
C ARG A 302 -24.32 -26.45 13.17
N ALA A 303 -24.25 -27.72 12.77
CA ALA A 303 -23.72 -28.13 11.47
C ALA A 303 -24.62 -27.66 10.32
N MET A 304 -24.00 -27.06 9.31
CA MET A 304 -24.61 -26.53 8.09
C MET A 304 -24.13 -27.25 6.83
N ALA A 305 -23.07 -28.06 6.94
CA ALA A 305 -22.49 -28.85 5.86
C ALA A 305 -22.36 -30.33 6.26
N PRO A 306 -22.24 -31.26 5.29
CA PRO A 306 -22.01 -32.68 5.57
C PRO A 306 -20.76 -32.93 6.43
N GLU A 307 -20.82 -33.94 7.29
CA GLU A 307 -19.68 -34.36 8.11
C GLU A 307 -18.49 -34.79 7.25
N GLY A 308 -17.27 -34.38 7.64
CA GLY A 308 -16.03 -34.75 6.95
C GLY A 308 -15.76 -34.06 5.62
N ILE A 309 -16.60 -33.09 5.18
CA ILE A 309 -16.36 -32.34 3.95
C ILE A 309 -15.04 -31.57 4.02
N ALA A 310 -14.24 -31.62 2.95
CA ALA A 310 -13.04 -30.81 2.82
C ALA A 310 -13.42 -29.33 2.66
N VAL A 311 -12.66 -28.44 3.30
CA VAL A 311 -12.95 -27.00 3.32
C VAL A 311 -11.71 -26.23 2.90
N PHE A 312 -11.91 -25.22 2.05
CA PHE A 312 -10.95 -24.15 1.79
C PHE A 312 -11.43 -22.90 2.54
N ASN A 313 -10.66 -22.45 3.55
CA ASN A 313 -11.06 -21.36 4.45
C ASN A 313 -9.91 -20.38 4.71
N PRO A 314 -9.50 -19.61 3.68
CA PRO A 314 -8.61 -18.47 3.89
C PRO A 314 -9.34 -17.40 4.71
N ALA A 315 -8.68 -16.88 5.74
CA ALA A 315 -9.22 -15.83 6.59
C ALA A 315 -9.13 -14.44 5.96
N PHE A 316 -8.26 -14.28 4.96
CA PHE A 316 -7.95 -13.03 4.28
C PHE A 316 -7.80 -13.27 2.77
N ASP A 317 -7.91 -12.21 1.98
CA ASP A 317 -7.46 -12.17 0.59
C ASP A 317 -6.58 -10.94 0.36
N VAL A 318 -5.99 -10.84 -0.83
CA VAL A 318 -5.10 -9.75 -1.21
C VAL A 318 -5.70 -9.01 -2.40
N THR A 319 -6.03 -7.73 -2.20
CA THR A 319 -6.48 -6.81 -3.22
C THR A 319 -5.27 -6.13 -3.86
N PRO A 320 -5.05 -6.28 -5.17
CA PRO A 320 -3.93 -5.65 -5.85
C PRO A 320 -4.17 -4.13 -6.00
N PRO A 321 -3.09 -3.31 -6.06
CA PRO A 321 -3.17 -1.85 -5.98
C PRO A 321 -4.02 -1.22 -7.09
N GLU A 322 -4.07 -1.81 -8.28
CA GLU A 322 -4.86 -1.29 -9.41
C GLU A 322 -6.37 -1.30 -9.18
N LEU A 323 -6.87 -2.06 -8.20
CA LEU A 323 -8.28 -2.09 -7.80
C LEU A 323 -8.60 -1.16 -6.63
N VAL A 324 -7.58 -0.56 -6.00
CA VAL A 324 -7.74 0.35 -4.86
C VAL A 324 -7.73 1.79 -5.36
N THR A 325 -8.76 2.56 -5.05
CA THR A 325 -8.80 3.99 -5.37
C THR A 325 -7.83 4.77 -4.49
N ALA A 326 -7.86 4.52 -3.18
CA ALA A 326 -6.93 5.14 -2.24
C ALA A 326 -6.75 4.28 -0.98
N VAL A 327 -5.55 4.34 -0.41
CA VAL A 327 -5.26 3.92 0.96
C VAL A 327 -5.11 5.18 1.81
N VAL A 328 -5.94 5.31 2.84
CA VAL A 328 -6.02 6.49 3.70
C VAL A 328 -5.50 6.16 5.08
N THR A 329 -4.56 6.99 5.57
CA THR A 329 -3.93 6.91 6.89
C THR A 329 -4.06 8.23 7.64
N GLU A 330 -3.56 8.28 8.87
CA GLU A 330 -3.42 9.52 9.65
C GLU A 330 -2.51 10.55 8.99
N ASN A 331 -1.65 10.15 8.05
CA ASN A 331 -0.71 11.03 7.36
C ASN A 331 -1.28 11.61 6.05
N GLY A 332 -2.48 11.22 5.66
CA GLY A 332 -3.12 11.62 4.42
C GLY A 332 -3.66 10.41 3.66
N PHE A 333 -3.61 10.46 2.33
CA PHE A 333 -3.98 9.33 1.50
C PHE A 333 -2.94 9.14 0.39
N VAL A 334 -2.78 7.90 -0.03
CA VAL A 334 -1.99 7.51 -1.20
C VAL A 334 -2.97 6.91 -2.19
N GLU A 335 -2.95 7.38 -3.44
CA GLU A 335 -3.63 6.73 -4.55
C GLU A 335 -2.67 5.67 -5.11
N PRO A 336 -2.96 4.36 -4.98
CA PRO A 336 -2.07 3.33 -5.53
C PRO A 336 -2.00 3.43 -7.06
N LYS A 337 -3.06 3.94 -7.70
CA LYS A 337 -3.00 4.52 -9.05
C LYS A 337 -2.27 5.86 -8.97
N GLY A 338 -1.15 6.03 -9.66
CA GLY A 338 -0.33 7.25 -9.55
C GLY A 338 1.06 7.02 -8.98
N VAL A 339 1.36 5.85 -8.40
CA VAL A 339 2.71 5.55 -7.87
C VAL A 339 3.76 5.62 -8.99
N VAL A 340 3.43 5.09 -10.16
CA VAL A 340 4.30 5.15 -11.33
C VAL A 340 4.46 6.59 -11.84
N GLU A 341 3.35 7.32 -11.96
CA GLU A 341 3.33 8.72 -12.37
C GLU A 341 4.14 9.61 -11.42
N GLN A 342 4.04 9.36 -10.11
CA GLN A 342 4.81 10.06 -9.09
C GLN A 342 6.29 9.71 -9.17
N GLU A 343 6.65 8.43 -9.30
CA GLU A 343 8.05 8.00 -9.42
C GLU A 343 8.72 8.62 -10.67
N ILE A 344 7.99 8.65 -11.78
CA ILE A 344 8.42 9.34 -13.01
C ILE A 344 8.60 10.84 -12.77
N THR A 345 7.69 11.47 -12.03
CA THR A 345 7.75 12.91 -11.69
C THR A 345 8.97 13.22 -10.84
N ASP A 346 9.21 12.46 -9.78
CA ASP A 346 10.33 12.66 -8.85
C ASP A 346 11.68 12.50 -9.56
N ILE A 347 11.82 11.47 -10.40
CA ILE A 347 13.05 11.26 -11.19
C ILE A 347 13.22 12.33 -12.26
N SER A 348 12.13 12.78 -12.89
CA SER A 348 12.17 13.89 -13.85
C SER A 348 12.71 15.17 -13.19
N HIS A 349 12.23 15.50 -11.99
CA HIS A 349 12.72 16.65 -11.21
C HIS A 349 14.20 16.52 -10.85
N ALA A 350 14.63 15.34 -10.39
CA ALA A 350 16.03 15.10 -10.02
C ALA A 350 16.99 15.23 -11.23
N LEU A 351 16.61 14.70 -12.39
CA LEU A 351 17.40 14.78 -13.62
C LEU A 351 17.39 16.19 -14.22
N TYR A 352 16.27 16.90 -14.13
CA TYR A 352 16.17 18.31 -14.48
C TYR A 352 17.11 19.18 -13.63
N ALA A 353 17.14 18.97 -12.31
CA ALA A 353 18.00 19.71 -11.39
C ALA A 353 19.50 19.52 -11.67
N ARG A 354 19.87 18.40 -12.30
CA ARG A 354 21.23 18.12 -12.77
C ARG A 354 21.57 18.72 -14.13
N GLY A 355 20.59 19.34 -14.80
CA GLY A 355 20.75 19.93 -16.13
C GLY A 355 20.69 18.92 -17.28
N TRP A 356 20.20 17.70 -17.04
CA TRP A 356 20.17 16.64 -18.07
C TRP A 356 18.86 16.61 -18.86
N MET A 357 17.86 17.39 -18.46
CA MET A 357 16.57 17.49 -19.16
C MET A 357 16.19 18.97 -19.37
N PRO A 358 17.04 19.79 -20.02
CA PRO A 358 16.79 21.22 -20.13
C PRO A 358 15.56 21.53 -20.99
N GLY A 359 14.72 22.47 -20.53
CA GLY A 359 13.48 22.80 -21.23
C GLY A 359 12.56 21.59 -21.33
N THR A 360 12.04 21.31 -22.53
CA THR A 360 11.13 20.18 -22.77
C THR A 360 11.86 18.89 -23.20
N ALA A 361 13.19 18.86 -23.11
CA ALA A 361 14.00 17.74 -23.59
C ALA A 361 13.91 16.52 -22.67
N GLY A 362 14.05 15.34 -23.26
CA GLY A 362 14.02 14.06 -22.59
C GLY A 362 12.61 13.55 -22.30
N ASN A 363 12.52 12.31 -21.89
CA ASN A 363 11.30 11.66 -21.45
C ASN A 363 11.62 10.40 -20.65
N ILE A 364 10.63 9.95 -19.90
CA ILE A 364 10.77 8.84 -18.95
C ILE A 364 9.51 8.01 -19.06
N SER A 365 9.65 6.68 -19.03
CA SER A 365 8.51 5.78 -18.99
C SER A 365 8.75 4.56 -18.11
N VAL A 366 7.64 3.98 -17.66
CA VAL A 366 7.58 2.71 -16.92
C VAL A 366 6.52 1.83 -17.58
N ARG A 367 6.86 0.55 -17.78
CA ARG A 367 5.97 -0.47 -18.33
C ARG A 367 4.90 -0.83 -17.30
N THR A 368 3.68 -0.96 -17.78
CA THR A 368 2.51 -1.43 -17.02
C THR A 368 1.79 -2.50 -17.85
N GLY A 369 2.32 -3.73 -17.81
CA GLY A 369 1.81 -4.83 -18.64
C GLY A 369 2.09 -4.63 -20.14
N GLU A 370 1.03 -4.57 -20.94
CA GLU A 370 1.10 -4.33 -22.40
C GLU A 370 1.17 -2.83 -22.77
N THR A 371 1.06 -1.96 -21.76
CA THR A 371 1.13 -0.51 -21.90
C THR A 371 2.36 0.06 -21.18
N ALA A 372 2.63 1.34 -21.37
CA ALA A 372 3.61 2.09 -20.60
C ALA A 372 3.06 3.47 -20.23
N VAL A 373 3.33 3.91 -19.01
CA VAL A 373 3.11 5.29 -18.56
C VAL A 373 4.34 6.10 -18.93
N ILE A 374 4.17 7.22 -19.62
CA ILE A 374 5.25 8.04 -20.17
C ILE A 374 4.98 9.54 -19.94
N THR A 375 6.04 10.33 -19.77
CA THR A 375 5.89 11.79 -19.62
C THR A 375 5.25 12.44 -20.85
N GLY A 376 4.32 13.37 -20.62
CA GLY A 376 3.70 14.17 -21.66
C GLY A 376 4.66 15.14 -22.34
N SER A 377 4.31 15.50 -23.57
CA SER A 377 5.06 16.47 -24.39
C SER A 377 4.81 17.92 -23.97
N GLY A 378 5.81 18.78 -24.16
CA GLY A 378 5.64 20.24 -24.17
C GLY A 378 5.72 20.95 -22.82
N LEU A 379 6.12 20.25 -21.75
CA LEU A 379 6.40 20.85 -20.45
C LEU A 379 7.86 20.68 -20.05
N SER A 380 8.33 21.63 -19.23
CA SER A 380 9.61 21.51 -18.56
C SER A 380 9.61 20.29 -17.66
N LYS A 381 10.66 19.46 -17.71
CA LYS A 381 10.74 18.26 -16.87
C LYS A 381 10.92 18.55 -15.39
N GLY A 382 11.28 19.79 -15.06
CA GLY A 382 11.30 20.33 -13.70
C GLY A 382 9.93 20.81 -13.17
N GLU A 383 8.89 20.80 -14.00
CA GLU A 383 7.55 21.32 -13.69
C GLU A 383 6.45 20.27 -13.91
N LEU A 384 6.82 19.02 -14.15
CA LEU A 384 5.86 17.95 -14.38
C LEU A 384 5.11 17.62 -13.09
N THR A 385 3.84 17.25 -13.24
CA THR A 385 3.05 16.62 -12.19
C THR A 385 2.66 15.21 -12.61
N GLU A 386 2.21 14.40 -11.67
CA GLU A 386 1.65 13.08 -11.89
C GLU A 386 0.49 13.10 -12.91
N HIS A 387 -0.17 14.25 -13.09
CA HIS A 387 -1.25 14.44 -14.05
C HIS A 387 -0.79 14.72 -15.49
N ASP A 388 0.51 14.93 -15.70
CA ASP A 388 1.09 15.23 -17.02
C ASP A 388 1.59 13.97 -17.75
N MET A 389 1.26 12.79 -17.24
CA MET A 389 1.60 11.50 -17.85
C MET A 389 0.57 11.06 -18.89
N VAL A 390 1.02 10.21 -19.82
CA VAL A 390 0.22 9.60 -20.88
C VAL A 390 0.46 8.10 -20.84
N THR A 391 -0.60 7.30 -20.90
CA THR A 391 -0.45 5.85 -21.10
C THR A 391 -0.46 5.54 -22.59
N VAL A 392 0.49 4.74 -23.06
CA VAL A 392 0.63 4.34 -24.46
C VAL A 392 0.68 2.82 -24.59
N LYS A 393 0.23 2.27 -25.72
CA LYS A 393 0.42 0.85 -26.05
C LYS A 393 1.86 0.61 -26.48
N ILE A 394 2.47 -0.44 -25.96
CA ILE A 394 3.85 -0.80 -26.36
C ILE A 394 3.90 -1.30 -27.81
N ALA A 395 2.83 -1.96 -28.29
CA ALA A 395 2.79 -2.55 -29.63
C ALA A 395 2.95 -1.52 -30.76
N ASP A 396 2.31 -0.35 -30.63
CA ASP A 396 2.19 0.63 -31.71
C ASP A 396 2.44 2.08 -31.28
N SER A 397 2.80 2.32 -30.01
CA SER A 397 3.03 3.65 -29.42
C SER A 397 1.80 4.56 -29.39
N GLN A 398 0.60 4.03 -29.66
CA GLN A 398 -0.62 4.84 -29.66
C GLN A 398 -1.06 5.17 -28.23
N PRO A 399 -1.52 6.41 -27.97
CA PRO A 399 -2.05 6.77 -26.66
C PRO A 399 -3.32 5.98 -26.35
N VAL A 400 -3.41 5.54 -25.09
CA VAL A 400 -4.58 4.83 -24.52
C VAL A 400 -5.37 5.78 -23.63
N SER A 401 -4.67 6.51 -22.76
CA SER A 401 -5.26 7.42 -21.78
C SER A 401 -4.28 8.56 -21.45
N GLY A 402 -4.80 9.63 -20.84
CA GLY A 402 -4.05 10.84 -20.53
C GLY A 402 -4.60 12.07 -21.26
N LYS A 403 -4.45 13.25 -20.66
CA LYS A 403 -4.95 14.52 -21.23
C LYS A 403 -3.93 15.18 -22.16
N ARG A 404 -2.67 14.75 -22.11
CA ARG A 404 -1.54 15.29 -22.88
C ARG A 404 -1.30 14.45 -24.14
N ARG A 405 -0.56 15.01 -25.09
CA ARG A 405 0.03 14.23 -26.19
C ARG A 405 1.32 13.55 -25.69
N PRO A 406 1.57 12.29 -26.06
CA PRO A 406 2.83 11.61 -25.72
C PRO A 406 4.01 12.29 -26.43
N SER A 407 5.22 12.16 -25.87
CA SER A 407 6.46 12.62 -26.53
C SER A 407 6.65 11.95 -27.88
N ALA A 408 7.30 12.63 -28.85
CA ALA A 408 7.70 12.01 -30.11
C ALA A 408 8.67 10.84 -29.89
N GLU A 409 9.51 10.92 -28.86
CA GLU A 409 10.47 9.88 -28.43
C GLU A 409 9.80 8.64 -27.82
N THR A 410 8.47 8.62 -27.68
CA THR A 410 7.73 7.42 -27.27
C THR A 410 8.06 6.21 -28.13
N ALA A 411 8.28 6.39 -29.43
CA ALA A 411 8.64 5.31 -30.34
C ALA A 411 9.98 4.63 -29.99
N ILE A 412 10.92 5.36 -29.38
CA ILE A 412 12.19 4.82 -28.89
C ILE A 412 11.97 3.96 -27.64
N HIS A 413 11.13 4.44 -26.72
CA HIS A 413 10.83 3.72 -25.48
C HIS A 413 10.12 2.40 -25.77
N THR A 414 9.10 2.42 -26.62
CA THR A 414 8.36 1.21 -26.98
C THR A 414 9.19 0.23 -27.79
N ALA A 415 10.13 0.70 -28.63
CA ALA A 415 11.11 -0.13 -29.31
C ALA A 415 11.99 -0.92 -28.33
N ILE A 416 12.51 -0.25 -27.28
CA ILE A 416 13.28 -0.91 -26.22
C ILE A 416 12.41 -1.93 -25.48
N TYR A 417 11.15 -1.60 -25.18
CA TYR A 417 10.23 -2.54 -24.53
C TYR A 417 9.87 -3.76 -25.40
N ARG A 418 9.82 -3.62 -26.72
CA ARG A 418 9.57 -4.76 -27.63
C ARG A 418 10.82 -5.65 -27.77
N ALA A 419 12.01 -5.07 -27.78
CA ALA A 419 13.26 -5.79 -27.98
C ALA A 419 13.87 -6.38 -26.69
N THR A 420 13.42 -5.93 -25.51
CA THR A 420 14.06 -6.28 -24.23
C THR A 420 13.05 -6.55 -23.11
N ASN A 421 13.53 -7.14 -22.01
CA ASN A 421 12.78 -7.30 -20.76
C ASN A 421 12.83 -6.04 -19.87
N ALA A 422 13.01 -4.86 -20.46
CA ALA A 422 13.01 -3.60 -19.70
C ALA A 422 11.62 -3.32 -19.11
N GLU A 423 11.61 -2.83 -17.88
CA GLU A 423 10.42 -2.35 -17.18
C GLU A 423 10.42 -0.82 -17.07
N ALA A 424 11.58 -0.16 -17.25
CA ALA A 424 11.69 1.29 -17.23
C ALA A 424 12.71 1.80 -18.25
N VAL A 425 12.46 3.00 -18.79
CA VAL A 425 13.32 3.69 -19.77
C VAL A 425 13.45 5.16 -19.41
N VAL A 426 14.69 5.66 -19.42
CA VAL A 426 15.06 7.05 -19.15
C VAL A 426 15.81 7.58 -20.37
N HIS A 427 15.26 8.60 -21.01
CA HIS A 427 15.92 9.34 -22.09
C HIS A 427 16.25 10.75 -21.61
N VAL A 428 17.53 11.10 -21.68
CA VAL A 428 18.08 12.35 -21.15
C VAL A 428 19.14 12.92 -22.10
N HIS A 429 19.45 14.20 -21.93
CA HIS A 429 20.35 14.97 -22.79
C HIS A 429 21.54 15.51 -21.98
N PRO A 430 22.35 14.63 -21.36
CA PRO A 430 23.43 15.08 -20.51
C PRO A 430 24.61 15.57 -21.37
N PRO A 431 25.34 16.61 -20.92
CA PRO A 431 26.26 17.36 -21.77
C PRO A 431 27.46 16.55 -22.25
N HIS A 432 28.06 15.72 -21.41
CA HIS A 432 29.31 15.04 -21.76
C HIS A 432 29.08 13.87 -22.71
N ALA A 433 28.07 13.03 -22.48
CA ALA A 433 27.73 11.95 -23.40
C ALA A 433 27.26 12.50 -24.75
N THR A 434 26.49 13.60 -24.75
CA THR A 434 26.10 14.28 -25.99
C THR A 434 27.33 14.81 -26.73
N ALA A 435 28.30 15.42 -26.04
CA ALA A 435 29.54 15.90 -26.65
C ALA A 435 30.39 14.75 -27.23
N GLN A 436 30.52 13.63 -26.52
CA GLN A 436 31.28 12.47 -26.98
C GLN A 436 30.69 11.82 -28.25
N SER A 437 29.42 12.08 -28.54
CA SER A 437 28.72 11.52 -29.69
C SER A 437 29.03 12.22 -31.03
N ILE A 438 29.58 13.45 -31.01
CA ILE A 438 29.64 14.35 -32.18
C ILE A 438 30.52 13.82 -33.34
N ASP A 439 31.37 12.83 -33.12
CA ASP A 439 32.18 12.17 -34.17
C ASP A 439 32.11 10.63 -34.09
N ALA A 440 31.17 10.09 -33.30
CA ALA A 440 31.02 8.67 -33.13
C ALA A 440 30.25 8.08 -34.32
N ARG A 441 30.72 6.94 -34.86
CA ARG A 441 30.09 6.28 -36.00
C ARG A 441 29.05 5.26 -35.58
N GLU A 442 29.49 4.11 -35.09
CA GLU A 442 28.61 2.97 -34.76
C GLU A 442 28.56 2.69 -33.26
N ALA A 443 29.68 2.89 -32.55
CA ALA A 443 29.76 2.69 -31.12
C ALA A 443 30.86 3.55 -30.47
N LEU A 444 30.69 3.82 -29.17
CA LEU A 444 31.74 4.34 -28.30
C LEU A 444 32.26 3.23 -27.39
N ARG A 445 33.55 2.91 -27.53
CA ARG A 445 34.24 1.93 -26.69
C ARG A 445 34.88 2.60 -25.49
N PHE A 446 34.61 2.09 -24.29
CA PHE A 446 35.24 2.50 -23.04
C PHE A 446 35.90 1.31 -22.35
N SER A 447 37.09 1.50 -21.76
CA SER A 447 37.81 0.43 -21.06
C SER A 447 38.46 0.92 -19.76
N GLY A 448 38.40 0.08 -18.72
CA GLY A 448 39.12 0.31 -17.45
C GLY A 448 38.45 1.29 -16.47
N TYR A 449 37.27 1.83 -16.78
CA TYR A 449 36.51 2.68 -15.87
C TYR A 449 35.66 1.84 -14.90
N GLU A 450 35.73 2.14 -13.60
CA GLU A 450 34.95 1.43 -12.56
C GLU A 450 33.43 1.51 -12.79
N LEU A 451 32.95 2.63 -13.33
CA LEU A 451 31.53 2.88 -13.63
C LEU A 451 30.95 1.92 -14.70
N ILE A 452 31.80 1.21 -15.46
CA ILE A 452 31.36 0.22 -16.46
C ILE A 452 30.54 -0.91 -15.80
N LYS A 453 30.80 -1.23 -14.52
CA LYS A 453 30.04 -2.23 -13.76
C LYS A 453 28.56 -1.89 -13.64
N GLY A 454 28.23 -0.59 -13.52
CA GLY A 454 26.84 -0.12 -13.48
C GLY A 454 26.08 -0.35 -14.79
N LEU A 455 26.81 -0.55 -15.90
CA LEU A 455 26.28 -0.88 -17.22
C LEU A 455 26.25 -2.40 -17.48
N GLY A 456 26.65 -3.23 -16.50
CA GLY A 456 26.60 -4.69 -16.62
C GLY A 456 27.81 -5.33 -17.31
N ALA A 457 28.92 -4.61 -17.47
CA ALA A 457 30.17 -5.14 -18.04
C ALA A 457 31.33 -5.04 -17.02
N ALA A 458 32.37 -5.88 -17.21
CA ALA A 458 33.45 -6.02 -16.22
C ALA A 458 34.66 -5.11 -16.48
N GLU A 459 35.03 -4.87 -17.74
CA GLU A 459 36.29 -4.20 -18.09
C GLU A 459 36.15 -3.29 -19.30
N THR A 460 35.56 -3.79 -20.39
CA THR A 460 35.32 -3.02 -21.61
C THR A 460 33.85 -3.08 -21.99
N ILE A 461 33.33 -1.97 -22.51
CA ILE A 461 31.95 -1.87 -23.01
C ILE A 461 31.91 -1.06 -24.29
N ASP A 462 31.11 -1.52 -25.26
CA ASP A 462 30.79 -0.81 -26.50
C ASP A 462 29.35 -0.26 -26.36
N ILE A 463 29.21 1.06 -26.39
CA ILE A 463 27.92 1.76 -26.30
C ILE A 463 27.45 2.07 -27.72
N PRO A 464 26.32 1.52 -28.19
CA PRO A 464 25.84 1.75 -29.54
C PRO A 464 25.43 3.21 -29.75
N VAL A 465 25.75 3.73 -30.94
CA VAL A 465 25.44 5.09 -31.37
C VAL A 465 24.51 5.03 -32.58
N PHE A 466 23.40 5.75 -32.50
CA PHE A 466 22.40 5.86 -33.58
C PHE A 466 22.37 7.27 -34.14
N ASP A 467 22.14 7.38 -35.45
CA ASP A 467 21.96 8.67 -36.09
C ASP A 467 20.67 9.37 -35.60
N ASN A 468 20.77 10.67 -35.33
CA ASN A 468 19.59 11.46 -35.05
C ASN A 468 18.81 11.73 -36.35
N HIS A 469 17.48 11.64 -36.27
CA HIS A 469 16.60 11.77 -37.42
C HIS A 469 15.35 12.58 -37.04
N SER A 470 14.84 13.40 -37.97
CA SER A 470 13.64 14.21 -37.73
C SER A 470 12.37 13.35 -37.60
N ASP A 471 12.35 12.22 -38.30
CA ASP A 471 11.38 11.13 -38.06
C ASP A 471 11.89 10.22 -36.96
N VAL A 472 11.39 10.41 -35.75
CA VAL A 472 11.77 9.68 -34.53
C VAL A 472 11.34 8.21 -34.58
N ALA A 473 10.29 7.86 -35.33
CA ALA A 473 9.86 6.47 -35.47
C ALA A 473 10.90 5.62 -36.20
N ARG A 474 11.66 6.22 -37.12
CA ARG A 474 12.80 5.57 -37.77
C ARG A 474 13.91 5.23 -36.77
N ILE A 475 14.22 6.14 -35.85
CA ILE A 475 15.20 5.90 -34.77
C ILE A 475 14.76 4.70 -33.94
N GLY A 476 13.48 4.67 -33.52
CA GLY A 476 12.92 3.52 -32.79
C GLY A 476 13.05 2.20 -33.55
N THR A 477 12.79 2.20 -34.86
CA THR A 477 12.91 1.00 -35.72
C THR A 477 14.35 0.50 -35.79
N ASP A 478 15.33 1.41 -35.91
CA ASP A 478 16.74 1.06 -35.98
C ASP A 478 17.26 0.52 -34.63
N ILE A 479 16.79 1.11 -33.52
CA ILE A 479 17.07 0.62 -32.16
C ILE A 479 16.49 -0.77 -31.92
N GLU A 480 15.21 -0.99 -32.25
CA GLU A 480 14.54 -2.27 -32.06
C GLU A 480 15.25 -3.40 -32.83
N ARG A 481 15.61 -3.14 -34.09
CA ARG A 481 16.37 -4.07 -34.93
C ARG A 481 17.71 -4.40 -34.28
N HIS A 482 18.49 -3.38 -33.92
CA HIS A 482 19.81 -3.58 -33.32
C HIS A 482 19.75 -4.38 -32.01
N LEU A 483 18.82 -4.05 -31.11
CA LEU A 483 18.69 -4.73 -29.82
C LEU A 483 18.18 -6.16 -29.95
N THR A 484 17.33 -6.43 -30.95
CA THR A 484 16.88 -7.78 -31.27
C THR A 484 18.02 -8.64 -31.82
N GLU A 485 18.86 -8.06 -32.68
CA GLU A 485 20.04 -8.73 -33.25
C GLU A 485 21.18 -8.89 -32.22
N ASN A 486 21.22 -8.01 -31.20
CA ASN A 486 22.29 -7.95 -30.20
C ASN A 486 21.69 -7.94 -28.77
N PRO A 487 21.12 -9.07 -28.29
CA PRO A 487 20.43 -9.12 -27.00
C PRO A 487 21.34 -8.89 -25.78
N THR A 488 22.67 -8.94 -25.97
CA THR A 488 23.69 -8.66 -24.96
C THR A 488 24.26 -7.24 -25.06
N ALA A 489 23.67 -6.37 -25.90
CA ALA A 489 24.09 -4.98 -25.99
C ALA A 489 23.99 -4.27 -24.64
N ALA A 490 24.82 -3.23 -24.46
CA ALA A 490 24.79 -2.40 -23.26
C ALA A 490 23.35 -1.89 -23.00
N PRO A 491 22.89 -1.84 -21.74
CA PRO A 491 21.55 -1.38 -21.38
C PRO A 491 21.39 0.16 -21.44
N VAL A 492 22.15 0.78 -22.33
CA VAL A 492 22.19 2.21 -22.61
C VAL A 492 22.69 2.42 -24.05
N LEU A 493 22.13 3.40 -24.74
CA LEU A 493 22.51 3.81 -26.09
C LEU A 493 22.63 5.33 -26.21
N ILE A 494 23.29 5.78 -27.27
CA ILE A 494 23.44 7.19 -27.61
C ILE A 494 22.74 7.48 -28.94
N ILE A 495 22.04 8.61 -29.01
CA ILE A 495 21.55 9.19 -30.27
C ILE A 495 22.43 10.41 -30.56
N ALA A 496 23.17 10.38 -31.67
CA ALA A 496 24.23 11.33 -31.96
C ALA A 496 23.74 12.79 -31.99
N GLY A 497 24.37 13.65 -31.19
CA GLY A 497 23.99 15.06 -31.04
C GLY A 497 22.61 15.30 -30.41
N HIS A 498 21.96 14.26 -29.88
CA HIS A 498 20.63 14.30 -29.31
C HIS A 498 20.68 14.04 -27.80
N GLY A 499 21.13 12.87 -27.37
CA GLY A 499 21.09 12.45 -25.98
C GLY A 499 21.36 10.96 -25.80
N ILE A 500 21.04 10.42 -24.62
CA ILE A 500 21.21 9.01 -24.27
C ILE A 500 19.89 8.41 -23.82
N THR A 501 19.74 7.10 -24.03
CA THR A 501 18.58 6.33 -23.56
C THR A 501 19.07 5.12 -22.80
N ALA A 502 18.71 5.03 -21.53
CA ALA A 502 19.04 3.91 -20.65
C ALA A 502 17.76 3.18 -20.21
N TRP A 503 17.85 1.88 -19.97
CA TRP A 503 16.71 1.08 -19.52
C TRP A 503 17.09 0.14 -18.39
N GLY A 504 16.09 -0.39 -17.68
CA GLY A 504 16.31 -1.27 -16.53
C GLY A 504 15.06 -2.03 -16.07
N ALA A 505 15.24 -2.92 -15.09
CA ALA A 505 14.16 -3.63 -14.41
C ALA A 505 13.38 -2.73 -13.43
N THR A 506 13.94 -1.58 -13.08
CA THR A 506 13.31 -0.54 -12.27
C THR A 506 13.71 0.83 -12.81
N LEU A 507 12.93 1.87 -12.48
CA LEU A 507 13.23 3.22 -12.93
C LEU A 507 14.53 3.75 -12.31
N ALA A 508 14.81 3.42 -11.04
CA ALA A 508 16.10 3.69 -10.39
C ALA A 508 17.28 3.06 -11.15
N GLN A 509 17.17 1.80 -11.60
CA GLN A 509 18.24 1.16 -12.36
C GLN A 509 18.47 1.82 -13.73
N ALA A 510 17.40 2.20 -14.42
CA ALA A 510 17.50 2.92 -15.70
C ALA A 510 18.22 4.28 -15.50
N ARG A 511 17.86 5.03 -14.45
CA ARG A 511 18.55 6.26 -14.04
C ARG A 511 20.03 6.00 -13.76
N ASP A 512 20.36 5.02 -12.91
CA ASP A 512 21.74 4.73 -12.50
C ASP A 512 22.64 4.38 -13.70
N ARG A 513 22.10 3.70 -14.70
CA ARG A 513 22.80 3.42 -15.97
C ARG A 513 23.09 4.69 -16.77
N ALA A 514 22.12 5.60 -16.87
CA ALA A 514 22.35 6.91 -17.48
C ALA A 514 23.44 7.69 -16.73
N GLU A 515 23.43 7.63 -15.39
CA GLU A 515 24.46 8.27 -14.55
C GLU A 515 25.85 7.68 -14.75
N CYS A 516 25.97 6.36 -14.82
CA CYS A 516 27.24 5.71 -15.06
C CYS A 516 27.83 6.10 -16.42
N LEU A 517 27.02 6.13 -17.48
CA LEU A 517 27.48 6.53 -18.80
C LEU A 517 27.92 8.01 -18.81
N GLU A 518 27.12 8.92 -18.25
CA GLU A 518 27.49 10.33 -18.20
C GLU A 518 28.77 10.55 -17.39
N GLY A 519 28.94 9.88 -16.25
CA GLY A 519 30.16 9.96 -15.45
C GLY A 519 31.41 9.47 -16.19
N ILE A 520 31.29 8.39 -16.99
CA ILE A 520 32.39 7.94 -17.87
C ILE A 520 32.69 9.02 -18.91
N CYS A 521 31.67 9.55 -19.59
CA CYS A 521 31.81 10.57 -20.62
C CYS A 521 32.37 11.90 -20.08
N GLU A 522 32.04 12.28 -18.86
CA GLU A 522 32.61 13.44 -18.16
C GLU A 522 34.12 13.24 -17.98
N LEU A 523 34.54 12.10 -17.45
CA LEU A 523 35.96 11.77 -17.30
C LEU A 523 36.69 11.76 -18.65
N VAL A 524 36.07 11.19 -19.69
CA VAL A 524 36.65 11.21 -21.05
C VAL A 524 36.77 12.64 -21.58
N THR A 525 35.77 13.48 -21.35
CA THR A 525 35.79 14.89 -21.79
C THR A 525 36.89 15.68 -21.07
N LEU A 526 37.10 15.42 -19.78
CA LEU A 526 38.12 16.09 -18.96
C LEU A 526 39.54 15.57 -19.22
N THR A 527 39.70 14.29 -19.60
CA THR A 527 41.02 13.65 -19.74
C THR A 527 41.45 13.40 -21.19
N GLY A 528 40.52 13.41 -22.13
CA GLY A 528 40.71 13.03 -23.53
C GLY A 528 40.95 11.53 -23.75
N ARG A 529 40.70 10.67 -22.75
CA ARG A 529 40.98 9.23 -22.81
C ARG A 529 39.71 8.41 -22.71
N ARG A 530 39.62 7.35 -23.50
CA ARG A 530 38.55 6.33 -23.42
C ARG A 530 39.01 5.02 -22.80
N GLU A 531 40.29 4.93 -22.45
CA GLU A 531 40.92 3.78 -21.82
C GLU A 531 41.73 4.22 -20.60
N VAL A 532 41.51 3.54 -19.48
CA VAL A 532 42.27 3.70 -18.25
C VAL A 532 43.18 2.49 -18.08
N GLY A 533 44.47 2.70 -18.33
CA GLY A 533 45.52 1.72 -18.12
C GLY A 533 46.87 2.40 -17.91
N ARG A 534 47.75 1.80 -17.09
CA ARG A 534 49.15 2.23 -17.01
C ARG A 534 49.86 1.74 -18.28
N ASN A 535 50.32 2.66 -19.14
CA ASN A 535 51.41 2.33 -20.06
C ASN A 535 52.64 2.00 -19.20
N LEU A 536 52.86 0.70 -18.93
CA LEU A 536 54.08 0.19 -18.29
C LEU A 536 55.27 0.18 -19.26
N THR A 537 55.45 1.25 -20.02
CA THR A 537 56.61 1.47 -20.88
C THR A 537 56.95 2.95 -20.94
N THR A 538 57.60 3.43 -19.88
CA THR A 538 58.65 4.47 -19.93
C THR A 538 59.64 4.19 -18.83
#